data_AF-A0A386T7T9-F1
#
_entry.id   AF-A0A386T7T9-F1
#
_cell.length_a   1.000
_cell.length_b   1.000
_cell.length_c   1.000
_cell.angle_alpha   90.00
_cell.angle_beta   90.00
_cell.angle_gamma   90.00
#
_symmetry.space_group_name_H-M   'P 1'
#
loop_
_entity.id
_entity.type
_entity.pdbx_description
1 polymer ?
#
loop_
_entity_poly.entity_id
_entity_poly.type
_entity_poly.pdbx_seq_one_letter_code
_entity_poly.pdbx_strand_id
1 'polypeptide(L)'
;GDISAQLNDQKELEKICLQIKDDRNPSVIIWIGTCTTEIVKMDLEGIAPKLEKQIGIPIVVARANGLDYAFTQGEDTALAAMAHRCPEYKHCGTKPRKRGEIGYIESHTTSNKKFSSHGSESRRSNLVLFGSLPSSVASQLNSESQRQSIFVSGWLPSQRYGELPGLGEGVYVCGVNPFLSRTATTLMRRRKCQLVGAPFPIGPDG
;
A
#
# COMPACT_ATOMS: atom_id res chain seq x y z
N GLY A 1 17.25 -18.74 30.45
CA GLY A 1 18.01 -17.49 30.47
C GLY A 1 17.32 -16.38 29.70
N ASP A 2 16.70 -16.67 28.55
CA ASP A 2 16.34 -15.62 27.58
C ASP A 2 15.03 -14.86 27.82
N ILE A 3 14.10 -15.40 28.62
CA ILE A 3 12.77 -14.78 28.80
C ILE A 3 12.87 -13.43 29.52
N SER A 4 13.79 -13.29 30.49
CA SER A 4 13.97 -12.04 31.22
C SER A 4 14.57 -10.92 30.38
N ALA A 5 15.47 -11.25 29.44
CA ALA A 5 16.06 -10.27 28.53
C ALA A 5 15.02 -9.78 27.52
N GLN A 6 14.25 -10.70 26.91
CA GLN A 6 13.17 -10.35 25.98
C GLN A 6 12.06 -9.51 26.62
N LEU A 7 11.70 -9.81 27.88
CA LEU A 7 10.74 -9.02 28.64
C LEU A 7 11.24 -7.60 28.95
N ASN A 8 12.56 -7.42 29.10
CA ASN A 8 13.14 -6.11 29.32
C ASN A 8 13.12 -5.27 28.03
N ASP A 9 13.51 -5.89 26.92
CA ASP A 9 13.52 -5.25 25.60
C ASP A 9 12.14 -4.77 25.17
N GLN A 10 11.09 -5.57 25.42
CA GLN A 10 9.71 -5.18 25.12
C GLN A 10 9.28 -3.95 25.93
N LYS A 11 9.64 -3.87 27.22
CA LYS A 11 9.28 -2.73 28.09
C LYS A 11 10.00 -1.45 27.69
N GLU A 12 11.27 -1.55 27.31
CA GLU A 12 12.03 -0.39 26.81
C GLU A 12 11.44 0.12 25.49
N LEU A 13 11.11 -0.79 24.55
CA LEU A 13 10.43 -0.41 23.32
C LEU A 13 9.06 0.22 23.57
N GLU A 14 8.29 -0.29 24.53
CA GLU A 14 7.01 0.27 24.93
C GLU A 14 7.17 1.71 25.43
N LYS A 15 8.11 1.94 26.34
CA LYS A 15 8.41 3.26 26.89
C LYS A 15 8.78 4.27 25.79
N ILE A 16 9.65 3.88 24.87
CA ILE A 16 10.08 4.73 23.74
C ILE A 16 8.88 5.04 22.82
N CYS A 17 8.05 4.04 22.51
CA CYS A 17 6.90 4.25 21.63
C CYS A 17 5.83 5.14 22.27
N LEU A 18 5.62 5.05 23.59
CA LEU A 18 4.74 5.98 24.33
C LEU A 18 5.28 7.41 24.28
N GLN A 19 6.58 7.59 24.48
CA GLN A 19 7.20 8.91 24.36
C GLN A 19 7.00 9.51 22.96
N ILE A 20 7.23 8.71 21.90
CA ILE A 20 7.00 9.15 20.51
C ILE A 20 5.53 9.53 20.27
N LYS A 21 4.59 8.76 20.85
CA LYS A 21 3.16 9.03 20.75
C LYS A 21 2.82 10.38 21.39
N ASP A 22 3.32 10.64 22.59
CA ASP A 22 3.02 11.88 23.32
C ASP A 22 3.66 13.10 22.63
N ASP A 23 4.88 12.95 22.10
CA ASP A 23 5.62 14.05 21.49
C ASP A 23 5.15 14.39 20.06
N ARG A 24 4.75 13.38 19.27
CA ARG A 24 4.54 13.53 17.81
C ARG A 24 3.19 13.06 17.30
N ASN A 25 2.46 12.26 18.07
CA ASN A 25 1.18 11.64 17.68
C ASN A 25 1.16 11.10 16.22
N PRO A 26 2.09 10.20 15.84
CA PRO A 26 2.22 9.75 14.45
C PRO A 26 1.08 8.79 14.05
N SER A 27 0.72 8.80 12.76
CA SER A 27 -0.26 7.85 12.22
C SER A 27 0.28 6.42 12.04
N VAL A 28 1.60 6.25 12.05
CA VAL A 28 2.31 4.97 11.95
C VAL A 28 3.71 5.13 12.55
N ILE A 29 4.20 4.08 13.19
CA ILE A 29 5.61 3.94 13.58
C ILE A 29 6.23 2.85 12.71
N ILE A 30 7.37 3.13 12.09
CA ILE A 30 8.11 2.15 11.29
C ILE A 30 9.39 1.79 12.05
N TRP A 31 9.54 0.51 12.37
CA TRP A 31 10.76 -0.03 12.96
C TRP A 31 11.66 -0.58 11.87
N ILE A 32 12.91 -0.14 11.88
CA ILE A 32 13.93 -0.61 10.96
C ILE A 32 14.82 -1.62 11.68
N GLY A 33 14.76 -2.89 11.24
CA GLY A 33 15.68 -3.92 11.67
C GLY A 33 17.09 -3.61 11.18
N THR A 34 18.05 -3.58 12.08
CA THR A 34 19.47 -3.32 11.81
C THR A 34 20.30 -4.59 11.94
N CYS A 35 21.58 -4.56 11.53
CA CYS A 35 22.46 -5.73 11.66
C CYS A 35 22.50 -6.27 13.09
N THR A 36 22.50 -5.39 14.09
CA THR A 36 22.54 -5.78 15.51
C THR A 36 21.27 -6.51 15.94
N THR A 37 20.10 -6.04 15.53
CA THR A 37 18.82 -6.68 15.91
C THR A 37 18.69 -8.08 15.30
N GLU A 38 19.26 -8.30 14.12
CA GLU A 38 19.31 -9.64 13.50
C GLU A 38 20.32 -10.55 14.21
N ILE A 39 21.52 -10.06 14.54
CA ILE A 39 22.57 -10.84 15.21
C ILE A 39 22.11 -11.30 16.61
N VAL A 40 21.48 -10.40 17.37
CA VAL A 40 20.94 -10.69 18.72
C VAL A 40 19.63 -11.48 18.64
N LYS A 41 19.09 -11.70 17.43
CA LYS A 41 17.81 -12.39 17.18
C LYS A 41 16.64 -11.77 17.95
N MET A 42 16.59 -10.44 17.95
CA MET A 42 15.50 -9.70 18.56
C MET A 42 14.22 -9.89 17.74
N ASP A 43 13.15 -10.40 18.36
CA ASP A 43 11.89 -10.70 17.68
C ASP A 43 11.01 -9.45 17.49
N LEU A 44 11.44 -8.53 16.62
CA LEU A 44 10.70 -7.31 16.30
C LEU A 44 9.32 -7.62 15.69
N GLU A 45 9.24 -8.63 14.81
CA GLU A 45 8.00 -9.04 14.13
C GLU A 45 6.96 -9.62 15.11
N GLY A 46 7.38 -10.30 16.18
CA GLY A 46 6.49 -10.79 17.23
C GLY A 46 6.16 -9.77 18.32
N ILE A 47 7.04 -8.80 18.60
CA ILE A 47 6.80 -7.74 19.58
C ILE A 47 5.87 -6.65 19.02
N ALA A 48 6.06 -6.24 17.76
CA ALA A 48 5.32 -5.12 17.16
C ALA A 48 3.78 -5.25 17.25
N PRO A 49 3.14 -6.40 16.93
CA PRO A 49 1.69 -6.55 17.05
C PRO A 49 1.16 -6.48 18.48
N LYS A 50 1.99 -6.81 19.48
CA LYS A 50 1.62 -6.72 20.91
C LYS A 50 1.59 -5.26 21.34
N LEU A 51 2.65 -4.51 21.04
CA LEU A 51 2.73 -3.08 21.35
C LEU A 51 1.72 -2.26 20.54
N GLU A 52 1.47 -2.60 19.28
CA GLU A 52 0.44 -1.95 18.45
C GLU A 52 -0.94 -2.00 19.13
N LYS A 53 -1.30 -3.14 19.74
CA LYS A 53 -2.56 -3.27 20.50
C LYS A 53 -2.59 -2.43 21.78
N GLN A 54 -1.44 -2.28 22.46
CA GLN A 54 -1.35 -1.50 23.71
C GLN A 54 -1.36 0.01 23.43
N ILE A 55 -0.65 0.45 22.40
CA ILE A 55 -0.42 1.87 22.11
C ILE A 55 -1.50 2.44 21.19
N GLY A 56 -2.12 1.60 20.35
CA GLY A 56 -3.15 2.00 19.39
C GLY A 56 -2.63 2.69 18.14
N ILE A 57 -1.31 2.64 17.89
CA ILE A 57 -0.67 3.17 16.69
C ILE A 57 -0.11 1.99 15.87
N PRO A 58 -0.36 1.92 14.56
CA PRO A 58 0.21 0.89 13.70
C PRO A 58 1.74 0.85 13.75
N ILE A 59 2.32 -0.33 13.99
CA ILE A 59 3.78 -0.54 14.00
C ILE A 59 4.18 -1.45 12.83
N VAL A 60 4.87 -0.90 11.84
CA VAL A 60 5.36 -1.66 10.68
C VAL A 60 6.83 -2.01 10.86
N VAL A 61 7.17 -3.29 10.80
CA VAL A 61 8.56 -3.75 10.89
C VAL A 61 9.13 -3.96 9.49
N ALA A 62 10.24 -3.31 9.19
CA ALA A 62 10.99 -3.47 7.95
C ALA A 62 12.41 -3.91 8.28
N ARG A 63 12.77 -5.14 7.90
CA ARG A 63 14.14 -5.66 8.07
C ARG A 63 15.03 -5.14 6.94
N ALA A 64 15.60 -3.96 7.14
CA ALA A 64 16.48 -3.29 6.19
C ALA A 64 17.92 -3.24 6.71
N ASN A 65 18.45 -4.41 7.09
CA ASN A 65 19.81 -4.54 7.61
C ASN A 65 20.85 -4.54 6.47
N GLY A 66 22.10 -4.19 6.79
CA GLY A 66 23.21 -4.16 5.84
C GLY A 66 23.91 -5.50 5.62
N LEU A 67 23.45 -6.60 6.23
CA LEU A 67 23.96 -7.95 5.97
C LEU A 67 23.25 -8.55 4.74
N ASP A 68 21.95 -8.31 4.61
CA ASP A 68 21.09 -8.91 3.59
C ASP A 68 20.81 -7.98 2.40
N TYR A 69 20.87 -6.66 2.60
CA TYR A 69 20.40 -5.67 1.64
C TYR A 69 21.35 -4.48 1.47
N ALA A 70 21.26 -3.83 0.31
CA ALA A 70 22.02 -2.63 -0.02
C ALA A 70 21.11 -1.45 -0.36
N PHE A 71 21.40 -0.29 0.26
CA PHE A 71 20.89 1.04 -0.10
C PHE A 71 19.38 1.08 -0.41
N THR A 72 18.99 1.17 -1.68
CA THR A 72 17.58 1.30 -2.12
C THR A 72 16.72 0.08 -1.82
N GLN A 73 17.33 -1.08 -1.58
CA GLN A 73 16.59 -2.28 -1.16
C GLN A 73 15.95 -2.10 0.24
N GLY A 74 16.39 -1.13 1.03
CA GLY A 74 15.68 -0.76 2.26
C GLY A 74 14.26 -0.25 2.01
N GLU A 75 14.02 0.43 0.87
CA GLU A 75 12.66 0.79 0.45
C GLU A 75 11.84 -0.46 0.11
N ASP A 76 12.45 -1.41 -0.61
CA ASP A 76 11.77 -2.64 -1.02
C ASP A 76 11.29 -3.48 0.19
N THR A 77 12.08 -3.52 1.27
CA THR A 77 11.67 -4.20 2.50
C THR A 77 10.57 -3.43 3.24
N ALA A 78 10.65 -2.10 3.27
CA ALA A 78 9.63 -1.26 3.89
C ALA A 78 8.29 -1.34 3.14
N LEU A 79 8.29 -1.22 1.81
CA LEU A 79 7.07 -1.30 1.00
C LEU A 79 6.46 -2.68 1.01
N ALA A 80 7.28 -3.74 1.02
CA ALA A 80 6.77 -5.10 1.23
C ALA A 80 6.05 -5.25 2.58
N ALA A 81 6.58 -4.65 3.65
CA ALA A 81 5.90 -4.65 4.95
C ALA A 81 4.61 -3.81 4.94
N MET A 82 4.63 -2.63 4.30
CA MET A 82 3.44 -1.77 4.15
C MET A 82 2.36 -2.41 3.26
N ALA A 83 2.74 -3.22 2.28
CA ALA A 83 1.80 -3.94 1.42
C ALA A 83 0.86 -4.86 2.23
N HIS A 84 1.27 -5.34 3.41
CA HIS A 84 0.39 -6.11 4.30
C HIS A 84 -0.66 -5.25 5.03
N ARG A 85 -0.45 -3.93 5.08
CA ARG A 85 -1.32 -2.97 5.79
C ARG A 85 -2.35 -2.31 4.89
N CYS A 86 -2.19 -2.42 3.58
CA CYS A 86 -3.13 -1.87 2.60
C CYS A 86 -4.52 -2.53 2.74
N PRO A 87 -5.63 -1.78 2.62
CA PRO A 87 -6.97 -2.36 2.70
C PRO A 87 -7.24 -3.35 1.57
N GLU A 88 -8.21 -4.24 1.75
CA GLU A 88 -8.62 -5.18 0.69
C GLU A 88 -9.50 -4.47 -0.34
N TYR A 89 -9.18 -4.64 -1.62
CA TYR A 89 -9.96 -4.09 -2.72
C TYR A 89 -11.31 -4.80 -2.81
N LYS A 90 -12.39 -4.07 -2.50
CA LYS A 90 -13.76 -4.58 -2.65
C LYS A 90 -14.21 -4.38 -4.09
N HIS A 91 -14.17 -5.46 -4.87
CA HIS A 91 -14.78 -5.46 -6.19
C HIS A 91 -16.29 -5.22 -6.04
N CYS A 92 -16.79 -4.09 -6.55
CA CYS A 92 -18.22 -3.90 -6.67
C CYS A 92 -18.67 -4.83 -7.81
N GLY A 93 -19.06 -6.04 -7.46
CA GLY A 93 -19.45 -7.06 -8.42
C GLY A 93 -20.56 -6.54 -9.31
N THR A 94 -20.24 -6.25 -10.56
CA THR A 94 -21.21 -6.28 -11.64
C THR A 94 -21.74 -7.71 -11.65
N LYS A 95 -22.93 -7.94 -11.09
CA LYS A 95 -23.65 -9.19 -11.36
C LYS A 95 -23.62 -9.39 -12.87
N PRO A 96 -23.29 -10.58 -13.39
CA PRO A 96 -23.41 -10.81 -14.82
C PRO A 96 -24.86 -10.52 -15.18
N ARG A 97 -25.12 -9.42 -15.90
CA ARG A 97 -26.45 -9.11 -16.43
C ARG A 97 -26.79 -10.31 -17.30
N LYS A 98 -27.73 -11.15 -16.85
CA LYS A 98 -28.34 -12.17 -17.68
C LYS A 98 -28.80 -11.46 -18.94
N ARG A 99 -28.20 -11.86 -20.06
CA ARG A 99 -28.53 -11.36 -21.39
C ARG A 99 -29.88 -11.96 -21.76
N GLY A 100 -30.95 -11.22 -21.50
CA GLY A 100 -32.31 -11.65 -21.84
C GLY A 100 -33.35 -11.02 -20.94
N GLU A 101 -33.82 -9.84 -21.33
CA GLU A 101 -35.24 -9.43 -21.32
C GLU A 101 -35.32 -7.98 -21.80
N ILE A 102 -35.71 -7.80 -23.05
CA ILE A 102 -36.11 -6.52 -23.61
C ILE A 102 -37.50 -6.22 -23.04
N GLY A 103 -37.54 -5.45 -21.95
CA GLY A 103 -38.76 -4.85 -21.44
C GLY A 103 -38.86 -3.41 -21.94
N TYR A 104 -39.79 -3.16 -22.86
CA TYR A 104 -40.36 -1.85 -23.12
C TYR A 104 -40.80 -1.20 -21.79
N ILE A 105 -40.62 0.12 -21.65
CA ILE A 105 -41.63 1.04 -21.08
C ILE A 105 -41.24 2.49 -21.41
N GLU A 106 -42.32 3.25 -21.63
CA GLU A 106 -42.47 4.56 -22.23
C GLU A 106 -41.99 5.76 -21.40
N SER A 107 -41.87 6.84 -22.15
CA SER A 107 -41.73 8.24 -21.78
C SER A 107 -42.64 8.68 -20.62
N HIS A 108 -42.03 9.16 -19.54
CA HIS A 108 -42.68 10.15 -18.67
C HIS A 108 -41.72 11.31 -18.37
N THR A 109 -42.03 12.43 -19.02
CA THR A 109 -41.48 13.75 -18.81
C THR A 109 -41.89 14.26 -17.43
N THR A 110 -40.95 14.63 -16.57
CA THR A 110 -41.16 15.75 -15.62
C THR A 110 -39.83 16.30 -15.13
N SER A 111 -39.59 17.55 -15.48
CA SER A 111 -38.45 18.37 -15.09
C SER A 111 -38.34 18.47 -13.57
N ASN A 112 -37.22 18.03 -13.00
CA ASN A 112 -36.71 18.63 -11.77
C ASN A 112 -35.18 18.59 -11.76
N LYS A 113 -34.57 19.75 -12.03
CA LYS A 113 -33.13 19.99 -11.96
C LYS A 113 -32.66 19.88 -10.50
N LYS A 114 -32.12 18.72 -10.14
CA LYS A 114 -31.01 18.63 -9.18
C LYS A 114 -29.86 17.97 -9.93
N PHE A 115 -28.75 18.69 -10.03
CA PHE A 115 -27.49 18.22 -10.62
C PHE A 115 -26.95 17.06 -9.77
N SER A 116 -27.52 15.87 -9.96
CA SER A 116 -26.91 14.62 -9.54
C SER A 116 -25.68 14.43 -10.41
N SER A 117 -24.51 14.55 -9.77
CA SER A 117 -23.21 14.19 -10.32
C SER A 117 -23.37 12.93 -11.17
N HIS A 118 -23.24 13.09 -12.49
CA HIS A 118 -23.37 12.00 -13.44
C HIS A 118 -22.34 10.93 -13.08
N GLY A 119 -22.85 9.83 -12.52
CA GLY A 119 -22.15 8.57 -12.40
C GLY A 119 -21.95 8.02 -13.80
N SER A 120 -20.85 8.42 -14.44
CA SER A 120 -20.25 7.56 -15.45
C SER A 120 -19.75 6.33 -14.70
N GLU A 121 -20.30 5.15 -15.01
CA GLU A 121 -19.63 3.86 -14.82
C GLU A 121 -18.35 3.84 -15.68
N SER A 122 -17.40 4.71 -15.34
CA SER A 122 -16.03 4.59 -15.78
C SER A 122 -15.56 3.27 -15.22
N ARG A 123 -15.15 2.34 -16.09
CA ARG A 123 -14.41 1.14 -15.71
C ARG A 123 -13.27 1.64 -14.82
N ARG A 124 -13.44 1.58 -13.49
CA ARG A 124 -12.41 2.03 -12.55
C ARG A 124 -11.19 1.19 -12.87
N SER A 125 -10.18 1.80 -13.49
CA SER A 125 -8.92 1.14 -13.77
C SER A 125 -8.31 0.81 -12.42
N ASN A 126 -8.23 -0.48 -12.09
CA ASN A 126 -7.70 -0.94 -10.81
C ASN A 126 -6.18 -0.97 -10.83
N LEU A 127 -5.52 0.11 -11.30
CA LEU A 127 -4.07 0.19 -11.36
C LEU A 127 -3.53 0.88 -10.10
N VAL A 128 -2.62 0.21 -9.39
CA VAL A 128 -1.85 0.79 -8.28
C VAL A 128 -0.38 0.82 -8.69
N LEU A 129 0.24 1.99 -8.61
CA LEU A 129 1.67 2.13 -8.83
C LEU A 129 2.43 1.93 -7.52
N PHE A 130 3.59 1.29 -7.56
CA PHE A 130 4.41 1.11 -6.37
C PHE A 130 5.88 1.50 -6.59
N GLY A 131 6.43 2.15 -5.58
CA GLY A 131 7.74 2.80 -5.58
C GLY A 131 7.62 4.27 -5.20
N SER A 132 8.45 4.69 -4.24
CA SER A 132 8.48 6.05 -3.72
C SER A 132 9.02 7.01 -4.77
N LEU A 133 8.31 8.12 -4.96
CA LEU A 133 8.71 9.22 -5.84
C LEU A 133 8.37 10.56 -5.18
N PRO A 134 9.07 11.65 -5.56
CA PRO A 134 8.63 12.99 -5.21
C PRO A 134 7.19 13.24 -5.71
N SER A 135 6.41 14.01 -4.96
CA SER A 135 4.99 14.27 -5.25
C SER A 135 4.77 14.93 -6.62
N SER A 136 5.71 15.76 -7.07
CA SER A 136 5.70 16.36 -8.41
C SER A 136 5.81 15.30 -9.50
N VAL A 137 6.75 14.36 -9.37
CA VAL A 137 6.98 13.27 -10.35
C VAL A 137 5.80 12.31 -10.37
N ALA A 138 5.27 11.91 -9.21
CA ALA A 138 4.07 11.08 -9.14
C ALA A 138 2.86 11.75 -9.81
N SER A 139 2.70 13.08 -9.65
CA SER A 139 1.62 13.85 -10.29
C SER A 139 1.78 13.93 -11.81
N GLN A 140 3.02 14.04 -12.30
CA GLN A 140 3.32 13.99 -13.73
C GLN A 140 2.97 12.63 -14.32
N LEU A 141 3.40 11.54 -13.68
CA LEU A 141 3.08 10.17 -14.11
C LEU A 141 1.57 9.89 -14.12
N ASN A 142 0.84 10.39 -13.12
CA ASN A 142 -0.62 10.31 -13.11
C ASN A 142 -1.24 11.05 -14.31
N SER A 143 -0.73 12.24 -14.62
CA SER A 143 -1.23 13.06 -15.74
C SER A 143 -0.91 12.43 -17.11
N GLU A 144 0.29 11.85 -17.27
CA GLU A 144 0.65 11.09 -18.48
C GLU A 144 -0.21 9.84 -18.66
N SER A 145 -0.42 9.07 -17.58
CA SER A 145 -1.28 7.88 -17.60
C SER A 145 -2.71 8.26 -17.98
N GLN A 146 -3.23 9.35 -17.41
CA GLN A 146 -4.58 9.83 -17.70
C GLN A 146 -4.76 10.28 -19.15
N ARG A 147 -3.74 10.89 -19.77
CA ARG A 147 -3.77 11.20 -21.23
C ARG A 147 -3.91 9.94 -22.08
N GLN A 148 -3.37 8.81 -21.62
CA GLN A 148 -3.50 7.50 -22.25
C GLN A 148 -4.77 6.76 -21.81
N SER A 149 -5.71 7.42 -21.13
CA SER A 149 -6.93 6.82 -20.58
C SER A 149 -6.69 5.74 -19.52
N ILE A 150 -5.53 5.76 -18.85
CA ILE A 150 -5.17 4.89 -17.74
C ILE A 150 -5.32 5.68 -16.44
N PHE A 151 -6.23 5.25 -15.57
CA PHE A 151 -6.44 5.88 -14.26
C PHE A 151 -5.69 5.13 -13.17
N VAL A 152 -4.81 5.83 -12.45
CA VAL A 152 -4.11 5.29 -11.28
C VAL A 152 -5.03 5.40 -10.06
N SER A 153 -5.44 4.26 -9.51
CA SER A 153 -6.31 4.16 -8.33
C SER A 153 -5.59 4.49 -7.03
N GLY A 154 -4.25 4.40 -6.99
CA GLY A 154 -3.47 4.77 -5.82
C GLY A 154 -1.99 4.43 -5.95
N TRP A 155 -1.23 4.79 -4.90
CA TRP A 155 0.21 4.65 -4.83
C TRP A 155 0.64 3.92 -3.57
N LEU A 156 1.64 3.05 -3.69
CA LEU A 156 2.34 2.42 -2.57
C LEU A 156 3.83 2.81 -2.62
N PRO A 157 4.32 3.75 -1.79
CA PRO A 157 3.64 4.36 -0.66
C PRO A 157 2.71 5.52 -1.08
N SER A 158 1.70 5.79 -0.25
CA SER A 158 0.86 7.00 -0.32
C SER A 158 1.49 8.15 0.48
N GLN A 159 1.04 9.39 0.26
CA GLN A 159 1.53 10.56 1.02
C GLN A 159 1.22 10.46 2.52
N ARG A 160 0.09 9.85 2.86
CA ARG A 160 -0.32 9.58 4.25
C ARG A 160 -0.59 8.09 4.43
N TYR A 161 -0.21 7.56 5.59
CA TYR A 161 -0.43 6.15 5.92
C TYR A 161 -1.92 5.75 5.90
N GLY A 162 -2.82 6.66 6.28
CA GLY A 162 -4.26 6.42 6.23
C GLY A 162 -4.86 6.30 4.82
N GLU A 163 -4.07 6.60 3.78
CA GLU A 163 -4.50 6.63 2.38
C GLU A 163 -3.87 5.50 1.55
N LEU A 164 -3.44 4.43 2.22
CA LEU A 164 -2.90 3.26 1.54
C LEU A 164 -3.94 2.69 0.53
N PRO A 165 -3.48 2.29 -0.67
CA PRO A 165 -4.36 1.88 -1.74
C PRO A 165 -5.04 0.55 -1.42
N GLY A 166 -6.26 0.36 -1.95
CA GLY A 166 -6.90 -0.96 -1.94
C GLY A 166 -6.12 -1.95 -2.82
N LEU A 167 -5.71 -3.07 -2.25
CA LEU A 167 -5.02 -4.16 -2.95
C LEU A 167 -5.82 -5.45 -2.86
N GLY A 168 -5.68 -6.34 -3.83
CA GLY A 168 -6.45 -7.58 -3.87
C GLY A 168 -6.53 -8.19 -5.26
N GLU A 169 -7.38 -9.20 -5.39
CA GLU A 169 -7.70 -9.82 -6.67
C GLU A 169 -8.37 -8.82 -7.63
N GLY A 170 -7.96 -8.85 -8.91
CA GLY A 170 -8.45 -7.91 -9.92
C GLY A 170 -7.83 -6.51 -9.87
N VAL A 171 -6.84 -6.29 -8.99
CA VAL A 171 -5.98 -5.10 -8.98
C VAL A 171 -4.70 -5.36 -9.77
N TYR A 172 -4.41 -4.46 -10.70
CA TYR A 172 -3.14 -4.40 -11.42
C TYR A 172 -2.13 -3.58 -10.63
N VAL A 173 -0.89 -4.05 -10.57
CA VAL A 173 0.21 -3.33 -9.93
C VAL A 173 1.35 -3.15 -10.91
N CYS A 174 1.99 -1.97 -10.90
CA CYS A 174 3.15 -1.68 -11.74
C CYS A 174 4.23 -0.97 -10.92
N GLY A 175 5.47 -1.46 -11.02
CA GLY A 175 6.61 -0.89 -10.31
C GLY A 175 7.20 0.28 -11.08
N VAL A 176 7.62 1.34 -10.39
CA VAL A 176 8.27 2.50 -11.01
C VAL A 176 9.80 2.51 -10.85
N ASN A 177 10.33 1.66 -9.96
CA ASN A 177 11.77 1.54 -9.69
C ASN A 177 12.25 0.07 -9.80
N PRO A 178 13.51 -0.16 -10.23
CA PRO A 178 14.01 -1.52 -10.52
C PRO A 178 14.34 -2.38 -9.31
N PHE A 179 14.46 -1.79 -8.11
CA PHE A 179 14.90 -2.49 -6.91
C PHE A 179 13.74 -3.07 -6.07
N LEU A 180 12.50 -3.04 -6.58
CA LEU A 180 11.28 -3.37 -5.82
C LEU A 180 10.81 -4.83 -5.94
N SER A 181 11.76 -5.76 -6.05
CA SER A 181 11.48 -7.18 -6.33
C SER A 181 10.70 -7.87 -5.20
N ARG A 182 11.00 -7.59 -3.94
CA ARG A 182 10.30 -8.15 -2.78
C ARG A 182 8.88 -7.60 -2.69
N THR A 183 8.70 -6.31 -2.90
CA THR A 183 7.40 -5.64 -2.93
C THR A 183 6.52 -6.24 -4.02
N ALA A 184 7.04 -6.36 -5.25
CA ALA A 184 6.34 -7.00 -6.35
C ALA A 184 5.91 -8.44 -6.00
N THR A 185 6.82 -9.23 -5.44
CA THR A 185 6.54 -10.61 -5.01
C THR A 185 5.46 -10.67 -3.92
N THR A 186 5.50 -9.76 -2.95
CA THR A 186 4.49 -9.67 -1.88
C THR A 186 3.12 -9.29 -2.44
N LEU A 187 3.06 -8.31 -3.34
CA LEU A 187 1.83 -7.90 -4.02
C LEU A 187 1.20 -9.06 -4.81
N MET A 188 2.01 -9.81 -5.57
CA MET A 188 1.52 -10.96 -6.33
C MET A 188 1.08 -12.13 -5.44
N ARG A 189 1.95 -12.57 -4.52
CA ARG A 189 1.72 -13.83 -3.78
C ARG A 189 0.84 -13.68 -2.54
N ARG A 190 0.94 -12.55 -1.85
CA ARG A 190 0.22 -12.31 -0.58
C ARG A 190 -1.04 -11.49 -0.80
N ARG A 191 -1.04 -10.54 -1.73
CA ARG A 191 -2.20 -9.70 -2.06
C ARG A 191 -2.98 -10.15 -3.31
N LYS A 192 -2.47 -11.14 -4.07
CA LYS A 192 -3.11 -11.66 -5.29
C LYS A 192 -3.31 -10.59 -6.38
N CYS A 193 -2.51 -9.54 -6.38
CA CYS A 193 -2.51 -8.53 -7.44
C CYS A 193 -1.87 -9.09 -8.73
N GLN A 194 -2.25 -8.53 -9.87
CA GLN A 194 -1.66 -8.85 -11.17
C GLN A 194 -0.52 -7.86 -11.48
N LEU A 195 0.72 -8.34 -11.50
CA LEU A 195 1.87 -7.51 -11.85
C LEU A 195 1.92 -7.25 -13.36
N VAL A 196 1.99 -5.98 -13.74
CA VAL A 196 2.27 -5.54 -15.10
C VAL A 196 3.79 -5.50 -15.28
N GLY A 197 4.31 -6.40 -16.11
CA GLY A 197 5.71 -6.35 -16.53
C GLY A 197 5.89 -5.31 -17.62
N ALA A 198 6.53 -4.20 -17.28
CA ALA A 198 6.85 -3.10 -18.20
C ALA A 198 8.28 -2.60 -17.91
N PRO A 199 8.92 -1.91 -18.87
CA PRO A 199 10.08 -1.07 -18.59
C PRO A 199 9.77 -0.06 -17.48
N PHE A 200 10.80 0.37 -16.76
CA PHE A 200 10.64 1.42 -15.75
C PHE A 200 10.64 2.78 -16.44
N PRO A 201 9.81 3.75 -15.98
CA PRO A 201 9.67 5.07 -16.61
C PRO A 201 10.89 5.97 -16.31
N ILE A 202 12.06 5.55 -16.80
CA ILE A 202 13.36 6.19 -16.59
C ILE A 202 13.95 6.48 -17.96
N GLY A 203 14.01 7.77 -18.30
CA GLY A 203 14.35 8.21 -19.65
C GLY A 203 13.16 8.12 -20.60
N PRO A 204 13.30 8.61 -21.84
CA PRO A 204 12.20 8.64 -22.82
C PRO A 204 11.86 7.26 -23.41
N ASP A 205 12.79 6.30 -23.36
CA ASP A 205 12.60 4.95 -23.91
C ASP A 205 11.89 3.99 -22.95
N GLY A 206 11.81 4.36 -21.66
CA GLY A 206 11.20 3.56 -20.60
C GLY A 206 9.78 3.99 -20.29
#